data_AF-A0A5R9MAR0-F1
#
_entry.id   AF-A0A5R9MAR0-F1
#
_cell.length_a   1.000
_cell.length_b   1.000
_cell.length_c   1.000
_cell.angle_alpha   90.00
_cell.angle_beta   90.00
_cell.angle_gamma   90.00
#
_symmetry.space_group_name_H-M   'P 1'
#
loop_
_entity.id
_entity.type
_entity.pdbx_description
1 polymer ?
#
loop_
_entity_poly.entity_id
_entity_poly.type
_entity_poly.pdbx_seq_one_letter_code
_entity_poly.pdbx_strand_id
1 'polypeptide(L)'
;MDSLEALLATLLGIMPGALYTWELEKQAGAWGTGVSDRVLRFLGVSVLFHLLLAPLSWWLVQQDRHGSLRAGTFPWELWPAVAVYALLPAVLGHAVGVATRRRRAWSRWLTGPAPAPRAWDQVFSQEGSIWLRIRLKDPGGGDGGWFAGAFAPARRGPHSYASGFPHDQDLYLAETVEVDPATGRIRLVDGRPKFRDVGVLMRWEEIAYAEVMSGEGEL
;
A
#
# COMPACT_ATOMS: atom_id res chain seq x y z
N MET A 1 6.03 -38.23 -12.27
CA MET A 1 5.40 -36.97 -11.86
C MET A 1 4.47 -36.56 -12.97
N ASP A 2 3.17 -36.57 -12.71
CA ASP A 2 2.20 -36.10 -13.69
C ASP A 2 2.19 -34.55 -13.73
N SER A 3 1.54 -33.96 -14.74
CA SER A 3 1.49 -32.51 -14.91
C SER A 3 0.80 -31.80 -13.73
N LEU A 4 -0.13 -32.49 -13.07
CA LEU A 4 -0.85 -31.98 -11.90
C LEU A 4 0.06 -31.89 -10.67
N GLU A 5 0.82 -32.95 -10.37
CA GLU A 5 1.80 -32.98 -9.29
C GLU A 5 2.85 -31.87 -9.45
N ALA A 6 3.34 -31.68 -10.69
CA ALA A 6 4.31 -30.62 -10.99
C ALA A 6 3.74 -29.22 -10.72
N LEU A 7 2.48 -28.99 -11.10
CA LEU A 7 1.79 -27.72 -10.84
C LEU A 7 1.59 -27.49 -9.34
N LEU A 8 1.12 -28.50 -8.61
CA LEU A 8 0.90 -28.40 -7.16
C LEU A 8 2.21 -28.15 -6.40
N ALA A 9 3.27 -28.87 -6.74
CA ALA A 9 4.60 -28.65 -6.16
C ALA A 9 5.11 -27.23 -6.43
N THR A 10 4.86 -26.71 -7.64
CA THR A 10 5.23 -25.33 -8.00
C THR A 10 4.44 -24.31 -7.20
N LEU A 11 3.11 -24.48 -7.09
CA LEU A 11 2.24 -23.59 -6.32
C LEU A 11 2.61 -23.59 -4.83
N LEU A 12 2.82 -24.76 -4.23
CA LEU A 12 3.30 -24.89 -2.86
C LEU A 12 4.69 -24.28 -2.69
N GLY A 13 5.55 -24.41 -3.70
CA GLY A 13 6.87 -23.79 -3.75
C GLY A 13 6.82 -22.27 -3.63
N ILE A 14 5.86 -21.61 -4.29
CA ILE A 14 5.73 -20.15 -4.38
C ILE A 14 4.84 -19.57 -3.25
N MET A 15 3.97 -20.40 -2.68
CA MET A 15 2.93 -19.97 -1.75
C MET A 15 3.46 -19.19 -0.52
N PRO A 16 4.53 -19.62 0.19
CA PRO A 16 5.00 -18.88 1.37
C PRO A 16 5.38 -17.43 1.06
N GLY A 17 6.14 -17.21 -0.02
CA GLY A 17 6.55 -15.87 -0.42
C GLY A 17 5.39 -15.03 -0.97
N ALA A 18 4.42 -15.65 -1.62
CA ALA A 18 3.19 -14.98 -2.04
C ALA A 18 2.37 -14.50 -0.84
N LEU A 19 2.13 -15.36 0.16
CA LEU A 19 1.37 -15.04 1.37
C LEU A 19 2.04 -13.92 2.18
N TYR A 20 3.35 -14.01 2.39
CA TYR A 20 4.11 -12.96 3.08
C TYR A 20 3.99 -11.62 2.37
N THR A 21 4.27 -11.60 1.06
CA THR A 21 4.30 -10.35 0.28
C THR A 21 2.92 -9.72 0.20
N TRP A 22 1.87 -10.54 0.04
CA TRP A 22 0.49 -10.05 0.01
C TRP A 22 0.07 -9.35 1.31
N GLU A 23 0.34 -9.98 2.47
CA GLU A 23 0.02 -9.38 3.77
C GLU A 23 0.87 -8.15 4.08
N LEU A 24 2.13 -8.13 3.64
CA LEU A 24 3.00 -6.95 3.73
C LEU A 24 2.43 -5.78 2.92
N GLU A 25 2.09 -6.00 1.64
CA GLU A 25 1.63 -4.96 0.72
C GLU A 25 0.26 -4.38 1.13
N LYS A 26 -0.62 -5.19 1.74
CA LYS A 26 -1.88 -4.70 2.34
C LYS A 26 -1.66 -3.58 3.37
N GLN A 27 -0.56 -3.62 4.11
CA GLN A 27 -0.31 -2.70 5.23
C GLN A 27 0.65 -1.57 4.85
N ALA A 28 1.68 -1.89 4.06
CA ALA A 28 2.77 -0.98 3.74
C ALA A 28 2.63 -0.27 2.38
N GLY A 29 1.61 -0.64 1.60
CA GLY A 29 1.44 -0.21 0.21
C GLY A 29 2.16 -1.14 -0.76
N ALA A 30 1.70 -1.18 -2.01
CA ALA A 30 2.34 -1.98 -3.05
C ALA A 30 3.68 -1.34 -3.48
N TRP A 31 4.73 -2.14 -3.59
CA TRP A 31 6.04 -1.70 -4.09
C TRP A 31 6.43 -2.56 -5.29
N GLY A 32 6.82 -1.94 -6.40
CA GLY A 32 7.11 -2.66 -7.65
C GLY A 32 5.84 -3.04 -8.43
N THR A 33 5.76 -2.61 -9.69
CA THR A 33 4.54 -2.72 -10.52
C THR A 33 4.55 -3.89 -11.49
N GLY A 34 5.72 -4.45 -11.76
CA GLY A 34 5.87 -5.49 -12.76
C GLY A 34 5.39 -6.83 -12.22
N VAL A 35 4.63 -7.56 -13.03
CA VAL A 35 4.34 -8.98 -12.78
C VAL A 35 5.65 -9.76 -12.55
N SER A 36 6.68 -9.48 -13.34
CA SER A 36 8.01 -10.09 -13.20
C SER A 36 8.67 -9.78 -11.86
N ASP A 37 8.63 -8.52 -11.40
CA ASP A 37 9.19 -8.11 -10.11
C ASP A 37 8.47 -8.84 -8.96
N ARG A 38 7.14 -8.88 -9.02
CA ARG A 38 6.31 -9.57 -8.03
C ARG A 38 6.62 -11.08 -8.00
N VAL A 39 6.77 -11.72 -9.16
CA VAL A 39 7.17 -13.14 -9.24
C VAL A 39 8.54 -13.37 -8.63
N LEU A 40 9.54 -12.52 -8.94
CA LEU A 40 10.88 -12.63 -8.36
C LEU A 40 10.86 -12.45 -6.84
N ARG A 41 10.04 -11.53 -6.32
CA ARG A 41 9.87 -11.33 -4.86
C ARG A 41 9.20 -12.54 -4.22
N PHE A 42 8.15 -13.09 -4.82
CA PHE A 42 7.51 -14.31 -4.32
C PHE A 42 8.50 -15.48 -4.28
N LEU A 43 9.29 -15.68 -5.33
CA LEU A 43 10.31 -16.73 -5.38
C LEU A 43 11.40 -16.51 -4.33
N GLY A 44 11.99 -15.31 -4.29
CA GLY A 44 13.08 -14.98 -3.36
C GLY A 44 12.65 -15.14 -1.90
N VAL A 45 11.48 -14.63 -1.54
CA VAL A 45 10.94 -14.78 -0.18
C VAL A 45 10.55 -16.23 0.12
N SER A 46 10.02 -16.96 -0.87
CA SER A 46 9.70 -18.39 -0.68
C SER A 46 10.94 -19.20 -0.36
N VAL A 47 12.07 -18.97 -1.06
CA VAL A 47 13.33 -19.65 -0.76
C VAL A 47 13.73 -19.46 0.71
N LEU A 48 13.64 -18.24 1.22
CA LEU A 48 13.94 -17.95 2.63
C LEU A 48 13.00 -18.69 3.59
N PHE A 49 11.70 -18.74 3.29
CA PHE A 49 10.75 -19.49 4.11
C PHE A 49 10.96 -21.00 4.04
N HIS A 50 11.26 -21.56 2.87
CA HIS A 50 11.58 -22.98 2.76
C HIS A 50 12.86 -23.34 3.51
N LEU A 51 13.88 -22.46 3.50
CA LEU A 51 15.07 -22.63 4.33
C LEU A 51 14.74 -22.58 5.83
N LEU A 52 13.92 -21.61 6.25
CA LEU A 52 13.50 -21.47 7.64
C LEU A 52 12.65 -22.65 8.12
N LEU A 53 11.77 -23.16 7.24
CA LEU A 53 10.86 -24.27 7.51
C LEU A 53 11.46 -25.63 7.16
N ALA A 54 12.73 -25.68 6.71
CA ALA A 54 13.40 -26.93 6.32
C ALA A 54 13.42 -27.99 7.45
N PRO A 55 13.63 -27.64 8.73
CA PRO A 55 13.55 -28.63 9.81
C PRO A 55 12.14 -29.21 9.97
N LEU A 56 11.11 -28.38 9.78
CA LEU A 56 9.71 -28.79 9.88
C LEU A 56 9.32 -29.69 8.70
N SER A 57 9.70 -29.31 7.48
CA SER A 57 9.44 -30.13 6.30
C SER A 57 10.20 -31.45 6.35
N TRP A 58 11.44 -31.45 6.84
CA TRP A 58 12.18 -32.68 7.13
C TRP A 58 11.45 -33.57 8.13
N TRP A 59 11.01 -33.01 9.27
CA TRP A 59 10.25 -33.75 10.26
C TRP A 59 8.96 -34.37 9.69
N LEU A 60 8.21 -33.63 8.86
CA LEU A 60 7.03 -34.15 8.16
C LEU A 60 7.37 -35.35 7.25
N VAL A 61 8.47 -35.27 6.51
CA VAL A 61 8.95 -36.39 5.68
C VAL A 61 9.34 -37.59 6.54
N GLN A 62 9.92 -37.37 7.72
CA GLN A 62 10.24 -38.46 8.65
C GLN A 62 8.99 -39.18 9.15
N GLN A 63 7.88 -38.47 9.39
CA GLN A 63 6.62 -39.09 9.80
C GLN A 63 6.03 -40.00 8.73
N ASP A 64 6.24 -39.68 7.45
CA ASP A 64 5.78 -40.52 6.32
C ASP A 64 6.69 -41.72 6.03
N ARG A 65 7.86 -41.85 6.68
CA ARG A 65 8.73 -43.02 6.47
C ARG A 65 8.08 -44.36 6.80
N HIS A 66 7.02 -44.35 7.61
CA HIS A 66 6.22 -45.53 7.93
C HIS A 66 5.06 -45.79 6.94
N GLY A 67 4.91 -44.97 5.89
CA GLY A 67 3.92 -45.15 4.82
C GLY A 67 2.50 -44.70 5.19
N SER A 68 2.33 -44.04 6.34
CA SER A 68 1.02 -43.65 6.88
C SER A 68 0.26 -42.69 5.95
N LEU A 69 0.93 -41.77 5.25
CA LEU A 69 0.25 -40.86 4.32
C LEU A 69 -0.16 -41.57 3.03
N ARG A 70 0.65 -42.52 2.56
CA ARG A 70 0.34 -43.37 1.39
C ARG A 70 -0.82 -44.32 1.64
N ALA A 71 -1.04 -44.70 2.90
CA ALA A 71 -2.19 -45.49 3.33
C ALA A 71 -3.49 -44.65 3.47
N GLY A 72 -3.45 -43.34 3.19
CA GLY A 72 -4.61 -42.44 3.28
C GLY A 72 -4.98 -42.02 4.70
N THR A 73 -4.20 -42.45 5.70
CA THR A 73 -4.37 -42.02 7.09
C THR A 73 -3.55 -40.76 7.33
N PHE A 74 -4.19 -39.59 7.32
CA PHE A 74 -3.54 -38.34 7.70
C PHE A 74 -3.72 -38.10 9.21
N PRO A 75 -2.70 -38.34 10.04
CA PRO A 75 -2.84 -38.15 11.47
C PRO A 75 -3.09 -36.67 11.77
N TRP A 76 -4.04 -36.41 12.67
CA TRP A 76 -4.47 -35.05 13.00
C TRP A 76 -3.33 -34.18 13.56
N GLU A 77 -2.31 -34.83 14.13
CA GLU A 77 -1.09 -34.26 14.70
C GLU A 77 -0.20 -33.53 13.68
N LEU A 78 -0.41 -33.76 12.37
CA LEU A 78 0.32 -33.06 11.31
C LEU A 78 -0.34 -31.72 10.92
N TRP A 79 -1.61 -31.52 11.27
CA TRP A 79 -2.31 -30.25 10.97
C TRP A 79 -1.64 -29.02 11.56
N PRO A 80 -1.13 -29.03 12.82
CA PRO A 80 -0.34 -27.93 13.34
C PRO A 80 0.85 -27.57 12.47
N ALA A 81 1.58 -28.57 11.94
CA ALA A 81 2.72 -28.32 11.06
C ALA A 81 2.29 -27.70 9.72
N VAL A 82 1.21 -28.19 9.12
CA VAL A 82 0.61 -27.59 7.90
C VAL A 82 0.14 -26.16 8.18
N ALA A 83 -0.51 -25.94 9.33
CA ALA A 83 -0.96 -24.62 9.75
C ALA A 83 0.21 -23.66 9.96
N VAL A 84 1.29 -24.09 10.61
CA VAL A 84 2.52 -23.29 10.74
C VAL A 84 3.08 -22.94 9.37
N TYR A 85 3.15 -23.92 8.46
CA TYR A 85 3.67 -23.71 7.10
C TYR A 85 2.87 -22.65 6.33
N ALA A 86 1.54 -22.65 6.44
CA ALA A 86 0.68 -21.69 5.75
C ALA A 86 0.55 -20.34 6.47
N LEU A 87 0.42 -20.33 7.80
CA LEU A 87 0.11 -19.13 8.57
C LEU A 87 1.35 -18.31 8.94
N LEU A 88 2.51 -18.95 9.15
CA LEU A 88 3.72 -18.24 9.56
C LEU A 88 4.12 -17.14 8.55
N PRO A 89 4.17 -17.39 7.23
CA PRO A 89 4.51 -16.34 6.27
C PRO A 89 3.52 -15.19 6.28
N ALA A 90 2.22 -15.48 6.37
CA ALA A 90 1.16 -14.46 6.44
C ALA A 90 1.28 -13.59 7.70
N VAL A 91 1.46 -14.21 8.87
CA VAL A 91 1.62 -13.50 10.14
C VAL A 91 2.86 -12.63 10.15
N LEU A 92 3.99 -13.12 9.65
CA LEU A 92 5.22 -12.32 9.55
C LEU A 92 5.06 -11.17 8.55
N GLY A 93 4.43 -11.41 7.40
CA GLY A 93 4.12 -10.37 6.41
C GLY A 93 3.27 -9.26 7.02
N HIS A 94 2.22 -9.63 7.73
CA HIS A 94 1.35 -8.70 8.46
C HIS A 94 2.13 -7.91 9.53
N ALA A 95 2.93 -8.59 10.35
CA ALA A 95 3.70 -7.95 11.42
C ALA A 95 4.73 -6.95 10.89
N VAL A 96 5.47 -7.32 9.84
CA VAL A 96 6.42 -6.42 9.15
C VAL A 96 5.68 -5.25 8.52
N GLY A 97 4.54 -5.50 7.88
CA GLY A 97 3.71 -4.45 7.27
C GLY A 97 3.19 -3.42 8.28
N VAL A 98 2.67 -3.89 9.43
CA VAL A 98 2.27 -3.00 10.53
C VAL A 98 3.47 -2.22 11.07
N ALA A 99 4.63 -2.84 11.20
CA ALA A 99 5.85 -2.18 11.68
C ALA A 99 6.34 -1.09 10.71
N THR A 100 6.29 -1.36 9.41
CA THR A 100 6.62 -0.38 8.37
C THR A 100 5.63 0.78 8.35
N ARG A 101 4.32 0.50 8.42
CA ARG A 101 3.29 1.54 8.52
C ARG A 101 3.51 2.44 9.74
N ARG A 102 3.95 1.87 10.86
CA ARG A 102 4.31 2.59 12.10
C ARG A 102 5.73 3.18 12.08
N ARG A 103 6.42 3.17 10.93
CA ARG A 103 7.79 3.69 10.74
C ARG A 103 8.82 3.16 11.74
N ARG A 104 8.68 1.91 12.21
CA ARG A 104 9.64 1.32 13.17
C ARG A 104 11.00 1.12 12.50
N ALA A 105 12.07 1.53 13.17
CA ALA A 105 13.42 1.53 12.59
C ALA A 105 13.89 0.15 12.12
N TRP A 106 13.51 -0.93 12.81
CA TRP A 106 13.91 -2.29 12.45
C TRP A 106 13.29 -2.78 11.14
N SER A 107 12.10 -2.28 10.75
CA SER A 107 11.43 -2.78 9.55
C SER A 107 12.19 -2.40 8.28
N ARG A 108 12.96 -1.30 8.32
CA ARG A 108 13.83 -0.83 7.22
C ARG A 108 14.91 -1.85 6.82
N TRP A 109 15.32 -2.72 7.73
CA TRP A 109 16.27 -3.80 7.40
C TRP A 109 15.65 -4.86 6.49
N LEU A 110 14.32 -5.04 6.56
CA LEU A 110 13.60 -6.07 5.81
C LEU A 110 12.92 -5.51 4.55
N THR A 111 12.37 -4.29 4.65
CA THR A 111 11.66 -3.65 3.54
C THR A 111 12.55 -2.71 2.72
N GLY A 112 13.81 -2.55 3.13
CA GLY A 112 14.71 -1.52 2.62
C GLY A 112 14.37 -0.12 3.13
N PRO A 113 15.25 0.85 2.87
CA PRO A 113 14.97 2.26 3.09
C PRO A 113 13.99 2.72 2.00
N ALA A 114 12.69 2.78 2.29
CA ALA A 114 11.71 3.34 1.37
C ALA A 114 11.30 4.76 1.81
N PRO A 115 12.02 5.81 1.40
CA PRO A 115 11.42 7.13 1.31
C PRO A 115 10.75 7.23 -0.07
N ALA A 116 9.42 7.29 -0.08
CA ALA A 116 8.61 7.84 -1.18
C ALA A 116 9.21 7.75 -2.61
N PRO A 117 8.90 6.72 -3.42
CA PRO A 117 9.52 6.55 -4.75
C PRO A 117 9.23 7.71 -5.71
N ARG A 118 8.23 8.56 -5.44
CA ARG A 118 7.95 9.79 -6.20
C ARG A 118 7.85 11.02 -5.30
N ALA A 119 8.12 12.19 -5.88
CA ALA A 119 7.95 13.49 -5.21
C ALA A 119 6.52 13.69 -4.65
N TRP A 120 5.51 13.18 -5.36
CA TRP A 120 4.13 13.13 -4.90
C TRP A 120 3.98 12.40 -3.56
N ASP A 121 4.50 11.18 -3.47
CA ASP A 121 4.47 10.39 -2.23
C ASP A 121 5.21 11.13 -1.10
N GLN A 122 6.29 11.84 -1.42
CA GLN A 122 7.06 12.60 -0.43
C GLN A 122 6.24 13.75 0.15
N VAL A 123 5.52 14.51 -0.68
CA VAL A 123 4.66 15.63 -0.26
C VAL A 123 3.56 15.13 0.67
N PHE A 124 2.85 14.06 0.28
CA PHE A 124 1.69 13.57 1.01
C PHE A 124 2.03 12.58 2.15
N SER A 125 3.29 12.16 2.27
CA SER A 125 3.76 11.33 3.40
C SER A 125 4.08 12.10 4.67
N GLN A 126 4.11 13.44 4.62
CA GLN A 126 4.42 14.26 5.80
C GLN A 126 3.23 14.30 6.75
N GLU A 127 3.50 14.26 8.06
CA GLU A 127 2.47 14.44 9.09
C GLU A 127 2.14 15.94 9.17
N GLY A 128 0.92 16.31 8.80
CA GLY A 128 0.46 17.69 8.88
C GLY A 128 -0.72 17.97 7.97
N SER A 129 -1.41 19.08 8.26
CA SER A 129 -2.39 19.65 7.33
C SER A 129 -1.64 20.56 6.36
N ILE A 130 -1.73 20.27 5.05
CA ILE A 130 -1.15 21.12 4.01
C ILE A 130 -2.26 21.78 3.22
N TRP A 131 -2.07 23.03 2.82
CA TRP A 131 -2.97 23.71 1.92
C TRP A 131 -2.50 23.50 0.49
N LEU A 132 -3.45 23.15 -0.38
CA LEU A 132 -3.17 22.94 -1.80
C LEU A 132 -3.92 23.96 -2.63
N ARG A 133 -3.24 24.46 -3.66
CA ARG A 133 -3.85 25.17 -4.79
C ARG A 133 -3.54 24.39 -6.07
N ILE A 134 -4.59 24.01 -6.79
CA ILE A 134 -4.53 23.03 -7.88
C ILE A 134 -5.05 23.67 -9.14
N ARG A 135 -4.26 23.58 -10.21
CA ARG A 135 -4.66 23.98 -11.56
C ARG A 135 -5.03 22.74 -12.36
N LEU A 136 -6.22 22.74 -12.95
CA LEU A 136 -6.64 21.73 -13.91
C LEU A 136 -6.08 22.04 -15.30
N LYS A 137 -5.87 20.99 -16.10
CA LYS A 137 -5.48 21.09 -17.52
C LYS A 137 -6.60 21.70 -18.35
N ASP A 138 -7.85 21.33 -18.06
CA ASP A 138 -9.03 21.91 -18.67
C ASP A 138 -9.56 23.08 -17.81
N PRO A 139 -9.49 24.34 -18.29
CA PRO A 139 -10.04 25.49 -17.59
C PRO A 139 -11.57 25.47 -17.44
N GLY A 140 -12.29 24.60 -18.17
CA GLY A 140 -13.75 24.45 -18.06
C GLY A 140 -14.23 23.64 -16.85
N GLY A 141 -13.34 22.94 -16.13
CA GLY A 141 -13.70 22.03 -15.03
C GLY A 141 -14.12 22.68 -13.70
N GLY A 142 -14.29 24.01 -13.62
CA GLY A 142 -14.63 24.72 -12.38
C GLY A 142 -14.48 26.24 -12.45
N ASP A 143 -14.04 26.86 -11.34
CA ASP A 143 -13.73 28.30 -11.20
C ASP A 143 -12.54 28.70 -12.08
N GLY A 144 -12.73 28.69 -13.40
CA GLY A 144 -11.67 28.92 -14.38
C GLY A 144 -10.59 27.83 -14.41
N GLY A 145 -10.85 26.64 -13.86
CA GLY A 145 -9.90 25.52 -13.75
C GLY A 145 -9.05 25.54 -12.50
N TRP A 146 -9.40 26.34 -11.49
CA TRP A 146 -8.72 26.38 -10.20
C TRP A 146 -9.53 25.67 -9.11
N PHE A 147 -8.82 24.96 -8.24
CA PHE A 147 -9.34 24.42 -6.99
C PHE A 147 -8.35 24.72 -5.87
N ALA A 148 -8.84 24.90 -4.64
CA ALA A 148 -8.00 24.94 -3.47
C ALA A 148 -8.71 24.26 -2.29
N GLY A 149 -7.91 23.76 -1.34
CA GLY A 149 -8.43 23.09 -0.17
C GLY A 149 -7.35 22.60 0.76
N ALA A 150 -7.78 22.09 1.91
CA ALA A 150 -6.88 21.50 2.89
C ALA A 150 -6.77 19.99 2.66
N PHE A 151 -5.53 19.51 2.51
CA PHE A 151 -5.23 18.10 2.69
C PHE A 151 -5.09 17.84 4.18
N ALA A 152 -6.22 17.55 4.82
CA ALA A 152 -6.33 17.38 6.26
C ALA A 152 -7.41 16.33 6.59
N PRO A 153 -7.42 15.80 7.83
CA PRO A 153 -8.57 15.05 8.32
C PRO A 153 -9.84 15.90 8.22
N ALA A 154 -10.80 15.44 7.42
CA ALA A 154 -12.10 16.09 7.27
C ALA A 154 -12.86 16.15 8.61
N ARG A 155 -13.60 17.24 8.84
CA ARG A 155 -14.51 17.36 9.99
C ARG A 155 -15.73 16.45 9.89
N ARG A 156 -16.17 16.18 8.65
CA ARG A 156 -17.30 15.29 8.33
C ARG A 156 -17.01 14.57 7.01
N GLY A 157 -17.40 13.30 6.91
CA GLY A 157 -17.18 12.48 5.71
C GLY A 157 -15.77 11.88 5.64
N PRO A 158 -15.38 11.34 4.46
CA PRO A 158 -14.06 10.74 4.27
C PRO A 158 -12.95 11.80 4.37
N HIS A 159 -11.79 11.40 4.89
CA HIS A 159 -10.62 12.28 4.96
C HIS A 159 -10.00 12.51 3.58
N SER A 160 -9.28 13.64 3.41
CA SER A 160 -8.48 13.86 2.21
C SER A 160 -7.49 12.71 2.01
N TYR A 161 -7.32 12.30 0.76
CA TYR A 161 -6.52 11.13 0.40
C TYR A 161 -5.78 11.38 -0.91
N ALA A 162 -4.51 11.02 -0.96
CA ALA A 162 -3.73 11.00 -2.19
C ALA A 162 -3.34 9.56 -2.43
N SER A 163 -3.57 9.07 -3.65
CA SER A 163 -3.05 7.76 -4.02
C SER A 163 -1.52 7.80 -4.05
N GLY A 164 -0.92 6.72 -3.58
CA GLY A 164 0.53 6.54 -3.64
C GLY A 164 0.94 5.71 -4.85
N PHE A 165 2.23 5.76 -5.18
CA PHE A 165 2.82 4.79 -6.10
C PHE A 165 2.43 3.35 -5.69
N PRO A 166 2.02 2.48 -6.64
CA PRO A 166 2.12 2.66 -8.09
C PRO A 166 0.87 3.14 -8.81
N HIS A 167 -0.20 3.45 -8.09
CA HIS A 167 -1.45 3.83 -8.71
C HIS A 167 -1.37 5.23 -9.33
N ASP A 168 -2.31 5.53 -10.22
CA ASP A 168 -2.45 6.88 -10.78
C ASP A 168 -2.65 7.87 -9.65
N GLN A 169 -2.00 9.03 -9.73
CA GLN A 169 -1.80 10.01 -8.65
C GLN A 169 -3.04 10.88 -8.38
N ASP A 170 -4.19 10.22 -8.25
CA ASP A 170 -5.46 10.81 -7.90
C ASP A 170 -5.42 11.45 -6.51
N LEU A 171 -6.16 12.56 -6.40
CA LEU A 171 -6.22 13.38 -5.21
C LEU A 171 -7.67 13.62 -4.83
N TYR A 172 -8.03 13.19 -3.63
CA TYR A 172 -9.27 13.54 -2.97
C TYR A 172 -9.03 14.62 -1.92
N LEU A 173 -9.68 15.76 -2.10
CA LEU A 173 -9.77 16.82 -1.10
C LEU A 173 -11.15 16.79 -0.46
N ALA A 174 -11.21 16.53 0.84
CA ALA A 174 -12.46 16.47 1.57
C ALA A 174 -13.05 17.86 1.84
N GLU A 175 -12.20 18.85 2.12
CA GLU A 175 -12.60 20.23 2.40
C GLU A 175 -12.01 21.17 1.34
N THR A 176 -12.86 21.67 0.45
CA THR A 176 -12.50 22.65 -0.57
C THR A 176 -12.97 24.06 -0.20
N VAL A 177 -12.27 25.06 -0.71
CA VAL A 177 -12.55 26.48 -0.48
C VAL A 177 -12.83 27.19 -1.80
N GLU A 178 -13.57 28.29 -1.73
CA GLU A 178 -13.79 29.14 -2.89
C GLU A 178 -12.48 29.81 -3.31
N VAL A 179 -12.28 29.91 -4.62
CA VAL A 179 -11.12 30.57 -5.21
C VAL A 179 -11.57 31.64 -6.19
N ASP A 180 -10.70 32.63 -6.39
CA ASP A 180 -10.85 33.58 -7.48
C ASP A 180 -10.55 32.88 -8.82
N PRO A 181 -11.46 32.92 -9.81
CA PRO A 181 -11.29 32.16 -11.05
C PRO A 181 -10.18 32.68 -11.96
N ALA A 182 -9.76 33.94 -11.82
CA ALA A 182 -8.70 34.53 -12.62
C ALA A 182 -7.31 34.22 -12.04
N THR A 183 -7.20 34.21 -10.71
CA THR A 183 -5.90 34.16 -10.01
C THR A 183 -5.65 32.87 -9.24
N GLY A 184 -6.70 32.06 -8.99
CA GLY A 184 -6.66 30.87 -8.14
C GLY A 184 -6.47 31.17 -6.66
N ARG A 185 -6.44 32.44 -6.23
CA ARG A 185 -6.28 32.81 -4.80
C ARG A 185 -7.49 32.38 -4.00
N ILE A 186 -7.25 31.88 -2.78
CA ILE A 186 -8.31 31.50 -1.85
C ILE A 186 -9.12 32.76 -1.50
N ARG A 187 -10.44 32.65 -1.55
CA ARG A 187 -11.34 33.71 -1.10
C ARG A 187 -11.48 33.67 0.41
N LEU A 188 -11.17 34.79 1.04
CA LEU A 188 -11.32 34.99 2.47
C LEU A 188 -12.59 35.79 2.78
N VAL A 189 -13.30 35.37 3.82
CA VAL A 189 -14.41 36.10 4.46
C VAL A 189 -14.01 36.29 5.93
N ASP A 190 -13.96 37.54 6.39
CA ASP A 190 -13.49 37.89 7.74
C ASP A 190 -12.11 37.29 8.10
N GLY A 191 -11.21 37.27 7.11
CA GLY A 191 -9.85 36.71 7.26
C GLY A 191 -9.80 35.18 7.34
N ARG A 192 -10.91 34.48 7.04
CA ARG A 192 -10.98 33.01 7.03
C ARG A 192 -11.33 32.48 5.65
N PRO A 193 -10.76 31.34 5.22
CA PRO A 193 -11.16 30.70 3.96
C PRO A 193 -12.65 30.40 3.93
N LYS A 194 -13.32 30.76 2.83
CA LYS A 194 -14.72 30.41 2.61
C LYS A 194 -14.82 28.99 2.07
N PHE A 195 -15.27 28.06 2.90
CA PHE A 195 -15.45 26.66 2.52
C PHE A 195 -16.65 26.49 1.59
N ARG A 196 -16.55 25.51 0.68
CA ARG A 196 -17.60 25.16 -0.28
C ARG A 196 -18.51 24.02 0.21
N ASP A 197 -18.19 23.41 1.35
CA ASP A 197 -18.85 22.24 1.92
C ASP A 197 -19.00 21.05 0.93
N VAL A 198 -18.09 20.96 -0.04
CA VAL A 198 -18.01 19.85 -0.99
C VAL A 198 -16.58 19.31 -1.05
N GLY A 199 -16.48 17.98 -1.09
CA GLY A 199 -15.23 17.29 -1.40
C GLY A 199 -15.09 17.08 -2.90
N VAL A 200 -13.86 17.04 -3.40
CA VAL A 200 -13.56 16.87 -4.82
C VAL A 200 -12.53 15.76 -4.99
N LEU A 201 -12.85 14.80 -5.87
CA LEU A 201 -11.91 13.81 -6.39
C LEU A 201 -11.40 14.32 -7.73
N MET A 202 -10.10 14.56 -7.82
CA MET A 202 -9.40 14.92 -9.05
C MET A 202 -8.53 13.75 -9.49
N ARG A 203 -8.58 13.43 -10.76
CA ARG A 203 -7.70 12.42 -11.33
C ARG A 203 -6.37 13.02 -11.75
N TRP A 204 -5.32 12.23 -11.75
CA TRP A 204 -3.99 12.72 -12.17
C TRP A 204 -3.98 13.30 -13.59
N GLU A 205 -4.74 12.70 -14.51
CA GLU A 205 -4.83 13.20 -15.89
C GLU A 205 -5.47 14.58 -16.00
N GLU A 206 -6.23 15.02 -15.01
CA GLU A 206 -6.92 16.32 -14.99
C GLU A 206 -6.05 17.42 -14.38
N ILE A 207 -5.09 17.05 -13.51
CA ILE A 207 -4.24 18.00 -12.79
C ILE A 207 -3.08 18.46 -13.67
N ALA A 208 -2.97 19.78 -13.91
CA ALA A 208 -1.81 20.38 -14.57
C ALA A 208 -0.65 20.50 -13.60
N TYR A 209 -0.90 21.06 -12.42
CA TYR A 209 0.04 21.14 -11.30
C TYR A 209 -0.69 21.39 -9.98
N ALA A 210 -0.02 21.09 -8.88
CA ALA A 210 -0.46 21.40 -7.52
C ALA A 210 0.63 22.17 -6.78
N GLU A 211 0.25 23.28 -6.17
CA GLU A 211 1.08 24.10 -5.32
C GLU A 211 0.80 23.74 -3.86
N VAL A 212 1.87 23.49 -3.10
CA VAL A 212 1.80 23.16 -1.68
C VAL A 212 2.16 24.40 -0.88
N MET A 213 1.19 24.91 -0.14
CA MET A 213 1.34 26.12 0.66
C MET A 213 1.57 25.76 2.12
N SER A 214 2.63 26.30 2.72
CA SER A 214 2.85 26.24 4.17
C SER A 214 1.91 27.25 4.85
N GLY A 215 1.21 26.80 5.89
CA GLY A 215 0.14 27.56 6.56
C GLY A 215 0.56 28.86 7.27
N GLU A 216 1.79 29.34 7.09
CA GLU A 216 2.33 30.53 7.76
C GLU A 216 2.56 31.73 6.83
N GLY A 217 2.42 31.59 5.50
CA GLY A 217 2.90 32.62 4.56
C GLY A 217 1.86 33.34 3.71
N GLU A 218 0.86 32.64 3.18
CA GLU A 218 0.00 33.19 2.11
C GLU A 218 -1.41 32.56 2.12
N LEU A 219 -2.24 32.97 3.07
CA LEU A 219 -3.69 32.82 2.97
C LEU A 219 -4.30 34.15 2.54
#